data_AF-A0A0Q1C846-F1
#
_entry.id   AF-A0A0Q1C846-F1
#
_cell.length_a   1.000
_cell.length_b   1.000
_cell.length_c   1.000
_cell.angle_alpha   90.00
_cell.angle_beta   90.00
_cell.angle_gamma   90.00
#
_symmetry.space_group_name_H-M   'P 1'
#
loop_
_entity.id
_entity.type
_entity.pdbx_description
1 polymer ?
#
loop_
_entity_poly.entity_id
_entity_poly.type
_entity_poly.pdbx_seq_one_letter_code
_entity_poly.pdbx_strand_id
1 'polypeptide(L)'
;MTGKKTYDGKIEVSLDETATACDFGCRVQNFIRRVYPDEFDPDLLDPHQLQMERYEDIFSWLDDVYAHRERYNLHWALREAGDVLERLVGESGENIADCLSRHYNRENRVRLSRLTAGMDRAVRRKQASINRKTRYFTILSFLVSLVDIVISVILIVIISEIAHFGNMLFTSIILVIIFTGIIALLKVTLDRFYIIPLVQRWGWRKFLENTRINKQTMIEFEAVSIVVMQAIQEEWEPRIVCQLIERGIREIALPYTPREIPPIGI
;
A
#
# COMPACT_ATOMS: atom_id res chain seq x y z
N MET A 1 -10.26 47.26 -22.46
CA MET A 1 -11.03 47.27 -23.73
C MET A 1 -11.35 45.82 -24.06
N THR A 2 -12.55 45.34 -23.68
CA THR A 2 -13.68 45.05 -24.61
C THR A 2 -13.28 43.96 -25.63
N GLY A 3 -13.70 42.70 -25.59
CA GLY A 3 -14.84 42.02 -24.97
C GLY A 3 -15.52 41.16 -26.05
N LYS A 4 -15.89 39.90 -25.77
CA LYS A 4 -17.16 39.26 -26.20
C LYS A 4 -17.32 37.83 -25.67
N LYS A 5 -18.45 37.68 -24.98
CA LYS A 5 -19.27 36.49 -24.70
C LYS A 5 -19.68 35.80 -26.04
N THR A 6 -19.96 34.51 -26.19
CA THR A 6 -20.58 33.51 -25.29
C THR A 6 -20.75 32.12 -26.00
N TYR A 7 -21.15 31.11 -25.21
CA TYR A 7 -22.01 29.94 -25.51
C TYR A 7 -21.36 28.68 -26.11
N ASP A 8 -20.80 27.85 -25.23
CA ASP A 8 -21.37 26.51 -25.02
C ASP A 8 -21.16 26.13 -23.54
N GLY A 9 -22.15 25.50 -22.92
CA GLY A 9 -22.19 25.22 -21.48
C GLY A 9 -21.25 24.08 -21.05
N LYS A 10 -20.02 24.07 -21.53
CA LYS A 10 -18.94 23.21 -21.05
C LYS A 10 -17.96 24.09 -20.29
N ILE A 11 -17.84 23.81 -19.01
CA ILE A 11 -16.63 24.18 -18.27
C ILE A 11 -15.52 23.37 -18.96
N GLU A 12 -14.84 23.96 -19.94
CA GLU A 12 -13.47 23.56 -20.24
C GLU A 12 -12.69 23.89 -18.98
N VAL A 13 -12.55 22.88 -18.13
CA VAL A 13 -11.42 22.82 -17.22
C VAL A 13 -10.22 22.79 -18.16
N SER A 14 -9.61 23.95 -18.36
CA SER A 14 -8.26 24.02 -18.87
C SER A 14 -7.44 23.08 -17.99
N LEU A 15 -7.10 21.93 -18.55
CA LEU A 15 -6.04 21.08 -18.04
C LEU A 15 -4.79 21.96 -18.12
N ASP A 16 -4.55 22.65 -17.02
CA ASP A 16 -3.29 23.35 -16.81
C ASP A 16 -2.22 22.25 -16.86
N GLU A 17 -1.41 22.26 -17.92
CA GLU A 17 -0.27 21.37 -18.15
C GLU A 17 0.86 21.62 -17.13
N THR A 18 0.52 22.18 -15.97
CA THR A 18 1.36 22.45 -14.81
C THR A 18 0.93 21.65 -13.58
N ALA A 19 0.20 20.54 -13.75
CA ALA A 19 0.06 19.51 -12.72
C ALA A 19 1.41 18.79 -12.51
N THR A 20 2.43 19.51 -12.03
CA THR A 20 3.57 18.94 -11.32
C THR A 20 3.02 17.97 -10.30
N ALA A 21 3.45 16.70 -10.40
CA ALA A 21 3.07 15.66 -9.46
C ALA A 21 3.25 16.19 -8.02
N CYS A 22 2.15 16.31 -7.27
CA CYS A 22 2.17 16.78 -5.89
C CYS A 22 3.00 15.80 -5.04
N ASP A 23 4.14 16.27 -4.56
CA ASP A 23 5.08 15.52 -3.72
C ASP A 23 4.54 15.23 -2.31
N PHE A 24 5.31 14.54 -1.47
CA PHE A 24 4.90 14.22 -0.10
C PHE A 24 4.46 15.45 0.69
N GLY A 25 5.26 16.52 0.67
CA GLY A 25 5.02 17.74 1.43
C GLY A 25 3.76 18.47 0.98
N CYS A 26 3.54 18.59 -0.33
CA CYS A 26 2.32 19.11 -0.92
C CYS A 26 1.07 18.33 -0.45
N ARG A 27 1.15 17.00 -0.37
CA ARG A 27 0.04 16.15 0.08
C ARG A 27 -0.20 16.26 1.58
N VAL A 28 0.85 16.38 2.39
CA VAL A 28 0.75 16.70 3.82
C VAL A 28 0.04 18.03 4.00
N GLN A 29 0.48 19.07 3.29
CA GLN A 29 -0.13 20.41 3.33
C GLN A 29 -1.63 20.36 2.99
N ASN A 30 -1.99 19.67 1.91
CA ASN A 30 -3.39 19.53 1.51
C ASN A 30 -4.23 18.78 2.55
N PHE A 31 -3.66 17.77 3.21
CA PHE A 31 -4.35 17.08 4.30
C PHE A 31 -4.58 18.01 5.49
N ILE A 32 -3.56 18.76 5.91
CA ILE A 32 -3.67 19.71 7.03
C ILE A 32 -4.74 20.76 6.72
N ARG A 33 -4.67 21.41 5.55
CA ARG A 33 -5.68 22.41 5.13
C ARG A 33 -7.11 21.89 5.16
N ARG A 34 -7.31 20.61 4.84
CA ARG A 34 -8.62 19.98 4.79
C ARG A 34 -9.15 19.60 6.18
N VAL A 35 -8.29 19.10 7.07
CA VAL A 35 -8.68 18.50 8.36
C VAL A 35 -8.51 19.48 9.54
N TYR A 36 -7.57 20.40 9.41
CA TYR A 36 -7.16 21.37 10.42
C TYR A 36 -7.08 22.78 9.82
N PRO A 37 -8.19 23.31 9.25
CA PRO A 37 -8.17 24.60 8.58
C PRO A 37 -7.86 25.76 9.53
N ASP A 38 -8.30 25.65 10.80
CA ASP A 38 -8.11 26.70 11.81
C ASP A 38 -6.69 26.68 12.40
N GLU A 39 -6.01 25.53 12.30
CA GLU A 39 -4.66 25.30 12.83
C GLU A 39 -3.58 25.30 11.73
N PHE A 40 -3.95 25.62 10.48
CA PHE A 40 -3.03 25.65 9.35
C PHE A 40 -2.26 26.97 9.27
N ASP A 41 -0.93 26.88 9.32
CA ASP A 41 0.01 27.96 8.99
C ASP A 41 0.87 27.52 7.79
N PRO A 42 1.05 28.35 6.73
CA PRO A 42 1.98 28.07 5.64
C PRO A 42 3.39 27.70 6.10
N ASP A 43 3.88 28.30 7.19
CA ASP A 43 5.25 28.14 7.69
C ASP A 43 5.38 26.91 8.62
N LEU A 44 4.25 26.24 8.93
CA LEU A 44 4.18 25.05 9.79
C LEU A 44 5.06 23.89 9.31
N LEU A 45 5.27 23.82 7.99
CA LEU A 45 5.94 22.70 7.33
C LEU A 45 7.47 22.87 7.27
N ASP A 46 7.96 24.10 7.41
CA ASP A 46 9.38 24.44 7.22
C ASP A 46 10.33 23.64 8.13
N PRO A 47 10.04 23.46 9.44
CA PRO A 47 10.89 22.65 10.31
C PRO A 47 10.93 21.16 9.93
N HIS A 48 9.96 20.70 9.13
CA HIS A 48 9.74 19.30 8.79
C HIS A 48 10.10 18.97 7.34
N GLN A 49 10.52 19.94 6.52
CA GLN A 49 10.81 19.73 5.09
C GLN A 49 11.82 18.60 4.86
N LEU A 50 12.96 18.62 5.55
CA LEU A 50 14.00 17.60 5.42
C LEU A 50 13.49 16.18 5.74
N GLN A 51 12.60 16.07 6.73
CA GLN A 51 12.01 14.79 7.11
C GLN A 51 11.01 14.30 6.05
N MET A 52 10.19 15.21 5.50
CA MET A 52 9.26 14.90 4.42
C MET A 52 9.98 14.52 3.12
N GLU A 53 11.08 15.18 2.78
CA GLU A 53 11.95 14.80 1.66
C GLU A 53 12.51 13.38 1.85
N ARG A 54 13.02 13.08 3.06
CA ARG A 54 13.48 11.72 3.38
C ARG A 54 12.38 10.67 3.19
N TYR A 55 11.15 10.97 3.59
CA TYR A 55 10.04 10.04 3.39
C TYR A 55 9.69 9.87 1.91
N GLU A 56 9.70 10.95 1.14
CA GLU A 56 9.47 10.89 -0.30
C GLU A 56 10.53 10.03 -1.00
N ASP A 57 11.81 10.18 -0.63
CA ASP A 57 12.91 9.35 -1.16
C ASP A 57 12.70 7.86 -0.84
N ILE A 58 12.29 7.55 0.38
CA ILE A 58 12.04 6.16 0.81
C ILE A 58 10.87 5.55 0.02
N PHE A 59 9.78 6.29 -0.20
CA PHE A 59 8.67 5.80 -1.02
C PHE A 59 9.02 5.73 -2.51
N SER A 60 9.84 6.67 -3.01
CA SER A 60 10.35 6.64 -4.38
C SER A 60 11.25 5.44 -4.61
N TRP A 61 12.05 5.06 -3.61
CA TRP A 61 12.82 3.81 -3.65
C TRP A 61 11.92 2.57 -3.75
N LEU A 62 10.77 2.53 -3.08
CA LEU A 62 9.80 1.44 -3.23
C LEU A 62 9.18 1.41 -4.64
N ASP A 63 8.96 2.59 -5.25
CA ASP A 63 8.54 2.68 -6.64
C ASP A 63 9.63 2.17 -7.60
N ASP A 64 10.91 2.45 -7.32
CA ASP A 64 12.06 1.92 -8.05
C ASP A 64 12.18 0.39 -7.94
N VAL A 65 11.89 -0.18 -6.76
CA VAL A 65 11.80 -1.64 -6.57
C VAL A 65 10.74 -2.26 -7.48
N TYR A 66 9.60 -1.57 -7.69
CA TYR A 66 8.58 -2.02 -8.63
C TYR A 66 9.01 -1.85 -10.09
N ALA A 67 9.71 -0.77 -10.42
CA ALA A 67 10.24 -0.52 -11.76
C ALA A 67 11.24 -1.61 -12.17
N HIS A 68 12.06 -2.07 -11.22
CA HIS A 68 13.07 -3.11 -11.40
C HIS A 68 12.65 -4.47 -10.82
N ARG A 69 11.34 -4.75 -10.83
CA ARG A 69 10.72 -5.92 -10.16
C ARG A 69 11.33 -7.27 -10.52
N GLU A 70 11.87 -7.43 -11.71
CA GLU A 70 12.57 -8.65 -12.15
C GLU A 70 13.85 -8.96 -11.35
N ARG A 71 14.44 -7.97 -10.66
CA ARG A 71 15.63 -8.13 -9.82
C ARG A 71 15.29 -8.51 -8.38
N TYR A 72 14.05 -8.34 -7.96
CA TYR A 72 13.64 -8.45 -6.56
C TYR A 72 12.68 -9.61 -6.32
N ASN A 73 12.75 -10.17 -5.11
CA ASN A 73 11.78 -11.16 -4.68
C ASN A 73 10.50 -10.45 -4.20
N LEU A 74 9.34 -10.80 -4.77
CA LEU A 74 8.05 -10.21 -4.41
C LEU A 74 7.71 -10.34 -2.92
N HIS A 75 8.02 -11.48 -2.30
CA HIS A 75 7.75 -11.72 -0.89
C HIS A 75 8.58 -10.80 0.00
N TRP A 76 9.87 -10.63 -0.34
CA TRP A 76 10.73 -9.65 0.30
C TRP A 76 10.18 -8.23 0.12
N ALA A 77 9.86 -7.83 -1.11
CA ALA A 77 9.38 -6.48 -1.41
C ALA A 77 8.10 -6.14 -0.63
N LEU A 78 7.13 -7.06 -0.59
CA LEU A 78 5.88 -6.87 0.17
C LEU A 78 6.11 -6.73 1.68
N ARG A 79 7.08 -7.48 2.23
CA ARG A 79 7.46 -7.38 3.64
C ARG A 79 8.16 -6.04 3.90
N GLU A 80 9.13 -5.70 3.07
CA GLU A 80 9.93 -4.48 3.18
C GLU A 80 9.06 -3.22 3.15
N ALA A 81 8.07 -3.14 2.25
CA ALA A 81 7.13 -2.02 2.21
C ALA A 81 6.31 -1.86 3.50
N GLY A 82 6.03 -2.95 4.21
CA GLY A 82 5.37 -2.94 5.52
C GLY A 82 6.32 -2.51 6.65
N ASP A 83 7.53 -3.07 6.66
CA ASP A 83 8.57 -2.79 7.65
C ASP A 83 9.02 -1.31 7.57
N VAL A 84 9.08 -0.74 6.35
CA VAL A 84 9.31 0.70 6.12
C VAL A 84 8.23 1.54 6.78
N LEU A 85 6.95 1.27 6.53
CA LEU A 85 5.87 2.04 7.14
C LEU A 85 5.91 1.96 8.67
N GLU A 86 6.13 0.77 9.24
CA GLU A 86 6.21 0.60 10.69
C GLU A 86 7.36 1.42 11.29
N ARG A 87 8.52 1.46 10.63
CA ARG A 87 9.67 2.27 11.04
C ARG A 87 9.35 3.76 11.04
N LEU A 88 8.81 4.28 9.93
CA LEU A 88 8.52 5.72 9.79
C LEU A 88 7.44 6.19 10.79
N VAL A 89 6.41 5.37 11.01
CA VAL A 89 5.38 5.64 12.03
C VAL A 89 5.98 5.64 13.44
N GLY A 90 6.89 4.69 13.73
CA GLY A 90 7.62 4.66 14.99
C GLY A 90 8.45 5.92 15.23
N GLU A 91 9.23 6.35 14.24
CA GLU A 91 10.05 7.58 14.30
C GLU A 91 9.18 8.82 14.56
N SER A 92 8.09 8.99 13.80
CA SER A 92 7.18 10.11 14.00
C SER A 92 6.43 10.05 15.34
N GLY A 93 6.11 8.85 15.83
CA GLY A 93 5.53 8.65 17.16
C GLY A 93 6.48 9.02 18.30
N GLU A 94 7.77 8.70 18.16
CA GLU A 94 8.82 9.09 19.10
C GLU A 94 9.00 10.62 19.14
N ASN A 95 8.96 11.30 17.98
CA ASN A 95 9.01 12.77 17.93
C ASN A 95 7.90 13.43 18.75
N ILE A 96 6.66 12.93 18.66
CA ILE A 96 5.55 13.44 19.47
C ILE A 96 5.79 13.13 20.96
N ALA A 97 6.23 11.91 21.28
CA ALA A 97 6.48 11.50 22.66
C ALA A 97 7.56 12.37 23.33
N ASP A 98 8.61 12.73 22.58
CA ASP A 98 9.66 13.64 23.00
C ASP A 98 9.12 15.06 23.22
N CYS A 99 8.32 15.58 22.29
CA CYS A 99 7.65 16.88 22.45
C CYS A 99 6.77 16.92 23.71
N LEU A 100 5.95 15.88 23.92
CA LEU A 100 5.12 15.74 25.13
C LEU A 100 5.94 15.72 26.42
N SER A 101 7.12 15.11 26.39
CA SER A 101 7.99 15.00 27.57
C SER A 101 8.61 16.34 27.99
N ARG A 102 8.80 17.27 27.03
CA ARG A 102 9.41 18.58 27.26
C ARG A 102 8.40 19.64 27.72
N HIS A 103 7.16 19.58 27.23
CA HIS A 103 6.18 20.66 27.43
C HIS A 103 5.05 20.35 28.43
N TYR A 104 4.82 19.08 28.81
CA TYR A 104 3.70 18.73 29.71
C TYR A 104 4.08 17.96 30.97
N ASN A 105 3.29 18.20 32.02
CA ASN A 105 3.33 17.48 33.29
C ASN A 105 2.99 15.99 33.15
N ARG A 106 3.45 15.18 34.11
CA ARG A 106 3.35 13.71 34.11
C ARG A 106 1.93 13.18 33.84
N GLU A 107 0.90 13.80 34.41
CA GLU A 107 -0.49 13.36 34.24
C GLU A 107 -1.00 13.57 32.80
N ASN A 108 -0.80 14.77 32.25
CA ASN A 108 -1.16 15.08 30.86
C ASN A 108 -0.36 14.25 29.87
N ARG A 109 0.93 14.01 30.16
CA ARG A 109 1.80 13.13 29.36
C ARG A 109 1.23 11.73 29.23
N VAL A 110 0.79 11.10 30.33
CA VAL A 110 0.22 9.74 30.30
C VAL A 110 -1.07 9.68 29.49
N ARG A 111 -1.90 10.73 29.59
CA ARG A 111 -3.15 10.81 28.82
C ARG A 111 -2.88 10.97 27.33
N LEU A 112 -2.04 11.93 26.96
CA LEU A 112 -1.68 12.21 25.56
C LEU A 112 -0.91 11.05 24.94
N SER A 113 -0.01 10.39 25.68
CA SER A 113 0.73 9.23 25.17
C SER A 113 -0.16 8.02 24.88
N ARG A 114 -1.27 7.84 25.62
CA ARG A 114 -2.26 6.80 25.30
C ARG A 114 -3.04 7.11 24.02
N LEU A 115 -3.30 8.40 23.77
CA LEU A 115 -3.98 8.91 22.60
C LEU A 115 -3.08 8.81 21.35
N THR A 116 -1.81 9.19 21.44
CA THR A 116 -0.84 8.99 20.34
C THR A 116 -0.64 7.50 20.04
N ALA A 117 -0.57 6.63 21.05
CA ALA A 117 -0.60 5.18 20.84
C ALA A 117 -1.92 4.69 20.20
N GLY A 118 -2.98 5.51 20.20
CA GLY A 118 -4.21 5.30 19.45
C GLY A 118 -4.03 5.53 17.95
N MET A 119 -3.21 6.52 17.54
CA MET A 119 -2.82 6.75 16.15
C MET A 119 -2.03 5.56 15.60
N ASP A 120 -1.01 5.08 16.33
CA ASP A 120 -0.23 3.90 15.94
C ASP A 120 -1.13 2.67 15.76
N ARG A 121 -2.09 2.50 16.67
CA ARG A 121 -3.08 1.42 16.59
C ARG A 121 -3.99 1.58 15.37
N ALA A 122 -4.37 2.79 14.97
CA ALA A 122 -5.16 3.03 13.77
C ALA A 122 -4.37 2.63 12.51
N VAL A 123 -3.10 3.05 12.41
CA VAL A 123 -2.20 2.65 11.32
C VAL A 123 -1.99 1.13 11.30
N ARG A 124 -1.69 0.51 12.43
CA ARG A 124 -1.52 -0.96 12.54
C ARG A 124 -2.78 -1.73 12.15
N ARG A 125 -3.99 -1.21 12.43
CA ARG A 125 -5.24 -1.83 11.96
C ARG A 125 -5.39 -1.73 10.45
N LYS A 126 -5.05 -0.58 9.85
CA LYS A 126 -5.03 -0.37 8.40
C LYS A 126 -4.02 -1.32 7.75
N GLN A 127 -2.81 -1.39 8.29
CA GLN A 127 -1.78 -2.33 7.84
C GLN A 127 -2.20 -3.79 8.01
N ALA A 128 -2.82 -4.16 9.12
CA ALA A 128 -3.33 -5.52 9.32
C ALA A 128 -4.44 -5.87 8.32
N SER A 129 -5.31 -4.93 7.97
CA SER A 129 -6.33 -5.11 6.93
C SER A 129 -5.68 -5.32 5.55
N ILE A 130 -4.66 -4.53 5.22
CA ILE A 130 -3.91 -4.66 3.97
C ILE A 130 -3.15 -5.99 3.95
N ASN A 131 -2.39 -6.31 4.99
CA ASN A 131 -1.64 -7.56 5.13
C ASN A 131 -2.57 -8.79 5.09
N ARG A 132 -3.79 -8.72 5.65
CA ARG A 132 -4.79 -9.79 5.49
C ARG A 132 -5.18 -9.96 4.03
N LYS A 133 -5.50 -8.87 3.31
CA LYS A 133 -5.80 -8.90 1.86
C LYS A 133 -4.62 -9.45 1.04
N THR A 134 -3.39 -9.13 1.43
CA THR A 134 -2.16 -9.67 0.81
C THR A 134 -1.94 -11.15 1.17
N ARG A 135 -2.31 -11.60 2.37
CA ARG A 135 -2.23 -13.02 2.76
C ARG A 135 -3.23 -13.89 2.01
N TYR A 136 -4.42 -13.36 1.70
CA TYR A 136 -5.35 -14.03 0.78
C TYR A 136 -4.73 -14.26 -0.60
N PHE A 137 -3.85 -13.38 -1.07
CA PHE A 137 -3.12 -13.59 -2.31
C PHE A 137 -2.09 -14.73 -2.20
N THR A 138 -1.37 -14.85 -1.08
CA THR A 138 -0.49 -16.01 -0.82
C THR A 138 -1.29 -17.32 -0.78
N ILE A 139 -2.48 -17.30 -0.18
CA ILE A 139 -3.41 -18.45 -0.14
C ILE A 139 -3.94 -18.75 -1.55
N LEU A 140 -4.25 -17.74 -2.36
CA LEU A 140 -4.71 -17.91 -3.74
C LEU A 140 -3.59 -18.48 -4.63
N SER A 141 -2.36 -18.00 -4.46
CA SER A 141 -1.18 -18.56 -5.11
C SER A 141 -0.95 -20.01 -4.69
N PHE A 142 -1.17 -20.34 -3.41
CA PHE A 142 -1.11 -21.72 -2.92
C PHE A 142 -2.25 -22.58 -3.49
N LEU A 143 -3.46 -22.04 -3.62
CA LEU A 143 -4.59 -22.70 -4.27
C LEU A 143 -4.30 -23.00 -5.74
N VAL A 144 -3.65 -22.10 -6.46
CA VAL A 144 -3.21 -22.34 -7.84
C VAL A 144 -2.22 -23.50 -7.90
N SER A 145 -1.26 -23.57 -6.97
CA SER A 145 -0.35 -24.71 -6.85
C SER A 145 -1.06 -26.01 -6.42
N LEU A 146 -2.09 -25.92 -5.57
CA LEU A 146 -2.89 -27.07 -5.16
C LEU A 146 -3.75 -27.60 -6.30
N VAL A 147 -4.32 -26.71 -7.12
CA VAL A 147 -5.01 -27.07 -8.36
C VAL A 147 -4.04 -27.77 -9.31
N ASP A 148 -2.78 -27.32 -9.41
CA ASP A 148 -1.76 -28.02 -10.21
C ASP A 148 -1.44 -29.43 -9.66
N ILE A 149 -1.36 -29.61 -8.35
CA ILE A 149 -1.22 -30.94 -7.72
C ILE A 149 -2.43 -31.81 -8.04
N VAL A 150 -3.65 -31.28 -7.92
CA VAL A 150 -4.89 -32.01 -8.24
C VAL A 150 -4.93 -32.39 -9.71
N ILE A 151 -4.57 -31.49 -10.62
CA ILE A 151 -4.45 -31.79 -12.06
C ILE A 151 -3.41 -32.90 -12.28
N SER A 152 -2.28 -32.86 -11.58
CA SER A 152 -1.25 -33.88 -11.67
C SER A 152 -1.72 -35.25 -11.16
N VAL A 153 -2.46 -35.28 -10.06
CA VAL A 153 -3.06 -36.51 -9.51
C VAL A 153 -4.14 -37.05 -10.45
N ILE A 154 -5.03 -36.19 -10.95
CA ILE A 154 -6.04 -36.57 -11.95
C ILE A 154 -5.36 -37.11 -13.20
N LEU A 155 -4.23 -36.52 -13.61
CA LEU A 155 -3.45 -37.00 -14.73
C LEU A 155 -2.94 -38.42 -14.52
N ILE A 156 -2.36 -38.68 -13.35
CA ILE A 156 -1.84 -40.00 -12.98
C ILE A 156 -2.99 -41.02 -12.91
N VAL A 157 -4.15 -40.63 -12.37
CA VAL A 157 -5.36 -41.48 -12.34
C VAL A 157 -5.86 -41.78 -13.74
N ILE A 158 -5.94 -40.79 -14.63
CA ILE A 158 -6.32 -40.99 -16.03
C ILE A 158 -5.31 -41.90 -16.74
N ILE A 159 -4.01 -41.70 -16.52
CA ILE A 159 -2.96 -42.58 -17.09
C ILE A 159 -3.09 -44.00 -16.54
N SER A 160 -3.38 -44.17 -15.25
CA SER A 160 -3.58 -45.47 -14.60
C SER A 160 -4.82 -46.19 -15.12
N GLU A 161 -5.94 -45.49 -15.27
CA GLU A 161 -7.17 -46.03 -15.85
C GLU A 161 -7.01 -46.34 -17.34
N ILE A 162 -6.37 -45.46 -18.12
CA ILE A 162 -6.05 -45.72 -19.53
C ILE A 162 -5.06 -46.88 -19.65
N ALA A 163 -4.14 -47.10 -18.71
CA ALA A 163 -3.26 -48.27 -18.74
C ALA A 163 -4.04 -49.56 -18.43
N HIS A 164 -4.98 -49.51 -17.48
CA HIS A 164 -5.81 -50.66 -17.10
C HIS A 164 -6.86 -51.02 -18.15
N PHE A 165 -7.43 -50.01 -18.83
CA PHE A 165 -8.36 -50.15 -19.96
C PHE A 165 -7.61 -50.32 -21.30
N GLY A 166 -6.37 -49.84 -21.38
CA GLY A 166 -5.49 -49.86 -22.55
C GLY A 166 -4.99 -51.24 -22.93
N ASN A 167 -5.10 -52.22 -22.02
CA ASN A 167 -5.01 -53.62 -22.39
C ASN A 167 -6.07 -54.02 -23.44
N MET A 168 -7.14 -53.23 -23.63
CA MET A 168 -8.11 -53.37 -24.73
C MET A 168 -7.98 -52.34 -25.88
N LEU A 169 -7.41 -51.14 -25.67
CA LEU A 169 -7.43 -50.05 -26.68
C LEU A 169 -6.05 -49.63 -27.23
N PHE A 170 -4.97 -49.80 -26.46
CA PHE A 170 -3.62 -49.37 -26.85
C PHE A 170 -2.64 -50.52 -26.63
N THR A 171 -2.50 -51.35 -27.66
CA THR A 171 -1.67 -52.56 -27.66
C THR A 171 -0.17 -52.29 -27.46
N SER A 172 0.26 -51.02 -27.45
CA SER A 172 1.67 -50.64 -27.42
C SER A 172 2.00 -49.73 -26.24
N ILE A 173 2.82 -50.24 -25.32
CA ILE A 173 3.44 -49.53 -24.19
C ILE A 173 4.07 -48.19 -24.65
N ILE A 174 4.58 -48.15 -25.88
CA ILE A 174 5.20 -46.97 -26.49
C ILE A 174 4.22 -45.79 -26.58
N LEU A 175 2.93 -46.04 -26.87
CA LEU A 175 1.94 -44.98 -27.02
C LEU A 175 1.58 -44.34 -25.67
N VAL A 176 1.56 -45.13 -24.60
CA VAL A 176 1.38 -44.64 -23.22
C VAL A 176 2.56 -43.76 -22.80
N ILE A 177 3.78 -44.16 -23.14
CA ILE A 177 5.00 -43.36 -22.86
C ILE A 177 4.94 -42.03 -23.61
N ILE A 178 4.60 -42.04 -24.90
CA ILE A 178 4.48 -40.81 -25.72
C ILE A 178 3.39 -39.89 -25.15
N PHE A 179 2.21 -40.43 -24.83
CA PHE A 179 1.11 -39.65 -24.28
C PHE A 179 1.47 -39.02 -22.94
N THR A 180 2.09 -39.78 -22.04
CA THR A 180 2.58 -39.26 -20.74
C THR A 180 3.62 -38.17 -20.94
N GLY A 181 4.55 -38.35 -21.88
CA GLY A 181 5.56 -37.35 -22.24
C GLY A 181 4.95 -36.05 -22.75
N ILE A 182 3.95 -36.13 -23.64
CA ILE A 182 3.22 -34.96 -24.17
C ILE A 182 2.55 -34.20 -23.03
N ILE A 183 1.88 -34.89 -22.11
CA ILE A 183 1.18 -34.19 -21.04
C ILE A 183 2.13 -33.61 -20.00
N ALA A 184 3.20 -34.30 -19.64
CA ALA A 184 4.23 -33.74 -18.76
C ALA A 184 4.82 -32.46 -19.38
N LEU A 185 5.05 -32.44 -20.69
CA LEU A 185 5.56 -31.28 -21.41
C LEU A 185 4.51 -30.15 -21.48
N LEU A 186 3.23 -30.48 -21.69
CA LEU A 186 2.12 -29.53 -21.65
C LEU A 186 2.00 -28.88 -20.26
N LYS A 187 2.10 -29.68 -19.19
CA LYS A 187 2.08 -29.19 -17.81
C LYS A 187 3.22 -28.19 -17.58
N VAL A 188 4.46 -28.59 -17.86
CA VAL A 188 5.64 -27.71 -17.68
C VAL A 188 5.49 -26.42 -18.48
N THR A 189 4.90 -26.51 -19.68
CA THR A 189 4.63 -25.34 -20.52
C THR A 189 3.57 -24.43 -19.88
N LEU A 190 2.46 -24.99 -19.39
CA LEU A 190 1.41 -24.23 -18.71
C LEU A 190 1.94 -23.53 -17.45
N ASP A 191 2.70 -24.25 -16.62
CA ASP A 191 3.29 -23.70 -15.40
C ASP A 191 4.23 -22.54 -15.71
N ARG A 192 5.18 -22.77 -16.62
CA ARG A 192 6.27 -21.83 -16.89
C ARG A 192 5.82 -20.59 -17.66
N PHE A 193 4.90 -20.75 -18.61
CA PHE A 193 4.52 -19.67 -19.53
C PHE A 193 3.22 -18.96 -19.14
N TYR A 194 2.32 -19.61 -18.40
CA TYR A 194 1.00 -19.04 -18.10
C TYR A 194 0.80 -18.81 -16.61
N ILE A 195 1.01 -19.83 -15.77
CA ILE A 195 0.64 -19.76 -14.35
C ILE A 195 1.60 -18.85 -13.57
N ILE A 196 2.91 -19.14 -13.62
CA ILE A 196 3.92 -18.37 -12.87
C ILE A 196 3.92 -16.88 -13.27
N PRO A 197 3.93 -16.51 -14.58
CA PRO A 197 3.92 -15.11 -14.97
C PRO A 197 2.65 -14.36 -14.55
N LEU A 198 1.49 -15.03 -14.60
CA LEU A 198 0.22 -14.42 -14.18
C LEU A 198 0.22 -14.10 -12.69
N VAL A 199 0.64 -15.06 -11.86
CA VAL A 199 0.77 -14.88 -10.41
C VAL A 199 1.76 -13.76 -10.09
N GLN A 200 2.93 -13.75 -10.73
CA GLN A 200 3.91 -12.68 -10.52
C GLN A 200 3.36 -11.30 -10.90
N ARG A 201 2.70 -11.16 -12.06
CA ARG A 201 2.12 -9.88 -12.50
C ARG A 201 1.07 -9.36 -11.51
N TRP A 202 0.22 -10.25 -11.01
CA TRP A 202 -0.78 -9.89 -10.01
C TRP A 202 -0.16 -9.51 -8.67
N GLY A 203 0.85 -10.25 -8.23
CA GLY A 203 1.58 -9.98 -7.00
C GLY A 203 2.25 -8.61 -7.02
N TRP A 204 2.91 -8.26 -8.11
CA TRP A 204 3.52 -6.93 -8.29
C TRP A 204 2.49 -5.81 -8.36
N ARG A 205 1.32 -6.05 -8.97
CA ARG A 205 0.21 -5.08 -8.93
C ARG A 205 -0.25 -4.83 -7.50
N LYS A 206 -0.29 -5.86 -6.65
CA LYS A 206 -0.64 -5.73 -5.24
C LYS A 206 0.45 -5.02 -4.43
N PHE A 207 1.72 -5.25 -4.74
CA PHE A 207 2.81 -4.47 -4.16
C PHE A 207 2.60 -2.97 -4.41
N LEU A 208 2.37 -2.57 -5.66
CA LEU A 208 2.15 -1.16 -6.00
C LEU A 208 0.93 -0.55 -5.28
N GLU A 209 -0.17 -1.31 -5.19
CA GLU A 209 -1.36 -0.89 -4.43
C GLU A 209 -1.05 -0.70 -2.94
N ASN A 210 -0.29 -1.62 -2.34
CA ASN A 210 0.10 -1.57 -0.93
C ASN A 210 1.02 -0.37 -0.66
N THR A 211 2.07 -0.17 -1.47
CA THR A 211 3.00 0.95 -1.33
C THR A 211 2.27 2.30 -1.41
N ARG A 212 1.29 2.45 -2.30
CA ARG A 212 0.47 3.67 -2.39
C ARG A 212 -0.36 3.91 -1.14
N ILE A 213 -1.00 2.87 -0.60
CA ILE A 213 -1.79 2.98 0.62
C ILE A 213 -0.87 3.30 1.81
N ASN A 214 0.32 2.71 1.87
CA ASN A 214 1.32 3.00 2.91
C ASN A 214 1.79 4.45 2.83
N LYS A 215 2.14 4.94 1.63
CA LYS A 215 2.52 6.35 1.39
C LYS A 215 1.42 7.30 1.86
N GLN A 216 0.16 7.03 1.47
CA GLN A 216 -0.97 7.83 1.91
C GLN A 216 -1.16 7.80 3.43
N THR A 217 -1.04 6.62 4.04
CA THR A 217 -1.19 6.47 5.49
C THR A 217 -0.11 7.22 6.25
N MET A 218 1.13 7.23 5.71
CA MET A 218 2.23 8.00 6.29
C MET A 218 2.00 9.51 6.17
N ILE A 219 1.49 9.99 5.03
CA ILE A 219 1.11 11.40 4.85
C ILE A 219 0.07 11.83 5.88
N GLU A 220 -0.98 11.02 6.09
CA GLU A 220 -2.03 11.28 7.08
C GLU A 220 -1.44 11.30 8.49
N PHE A 221 -0.55 10.36 8.82
CA PHE A 221 0.08 10.27 10.14
C PHE A 221 1.01 11.45 10.41
N GLU A 222 1.87 11.80 9.45
CA GLU A 222 2.82 12.90 9.58
C GLU A 222 2.09 14.24 9.69
N ALA A 223 1.04 14.46 8.89
CA ALA A 223 0.24 15.67 8.96
C ALA A 223 -0.37 15.90 10.34
N VAL A 224 -0.92 14.83 10.95
CA VAL A 224 -1.44 14.90 12.33
C VAL A 224 -0.30 15.14 13.31
N SER A 225 0.85 14.50 13.11
CA SER A 225 2.01 14.64 13.99
C SER A 225 2.56 16.06 14.02
N ILE A 226 2.69 16.71 12.86
CA ILE A 226 3.13 18.10 12.72
C ILE A 226 2.16 19.04 13.46
N VAL A 227 0.85 18.94 13.21
CA VAL A 227 -0.16 19.78 13.86
C VAL A 227 -0.16 19.59 15.38
N VAL A 228 -0.03 18.35 15.84
CA VAL A 228 0.03 18.04 17.27
C VAL A 228 1.32 18.57 17.90
N MET A 229 2.46 18.40 17.25
CA MET A 229 3.74 18.92 17.73
C MET A 229 3.72 20.45 17.85
N GLN A 230 3.16 21.15 16.86
CA GLN A 230 3.01 22.60 16.92
C GLN A 230 2.15 23.03 18.12
N ALA A 231 0.97 22.43 18.28
CA ALA A 231 0.10 22.74 19.42
C ALA A 231 0.77 22.47 20.78
N ILE A 232 1.64 21.44 20.85
CA ILE A 232 2.43 21.15 22.05
C ILE A 232 3.51 22.24 22.27
N GLN A 233 4.22 22.65 21.21
CA GLN A 233 5.29 23.66 21.29
C GLN A 233 4.76 25.04 21.66
N GLU A 234 3.56 25.38 21.20
CA GLU A 234 2.84 26.60 21.58
C GLU A 234 2.13 26.49 22.94
N GLU A 235 2.34 25.39 23.67
CA GLU A 235 1.80 25.14 25.01
C GLU A 235 0.26 25.24 25.09
N TRP A 236 -0.43 24.78 24.04
CA TRP A 236 -1.90 24.79 24.02
C TRP A 236 -2.48 23.96 25.16
N GLU A 237 -3.75 24.21 25.50
CA GLU A 237 -4.40 23.41 26.53
C GLU A 237 -4.42 21.91 26.15
N PRO A 238 -4.09 20.98 27.09
CA PRO A 238 -4.07 19.54 26.80
C PRO A 238 -5.37 18.98 26.21
N ARG A 239 -6.50 19.63 26.53
CA ARG A 239 -7.82 19.27 25.98
C ARG A 239 -7.90 19.51 24.49
N ILE A 240 -7.33 20.61 24.00
CA ILE A 240 -7.30 20.95 22.57
C ILE A 240 -6.39 19.94 21.84
N VAL A 241 -5.21 19.65 22.38
CA VAL A 241 -4.30 18.65 21.82
C VAL A 241 -4.96 17.25 21.75
N CYS A 242 -5.73 16.87 22.77
CA CYS A 242 -6.51 15.63 22.72
C CYS A 242 -7.52 15.63 21.56
N GLN A 243 -8.25 16.73 21.34
CA GLN A 243 -9.21 16.85 20.24
C GLN A 243 -8.54 16.78 18.87
N LEU A 244 -7.35 17.38 18.72
CA LEU A 244 -6.56 17.30 17.48
C LEU A 244 -6.16 15.85 17.16
N ILE A 245 -5.67 15.12 18.17
CA ILE A 245 -5.31 13.70 18.02
C ILE A 245 -6.55 12.86 17.70
N GLU A 246 -7.68 13.07 18.39
CA GLU A 246 -8.93 12.34 18.11
C GLU A 246 -9.50 12.63 16.72
N ARG A 247 -9.38 13.87 16.22
CA ARG A 247 -9.72 14.23 14.84
C ARG A 247 -8.81 13.48 13.85
N GLY A 248 -7.51 13.47 14.11
CA GLY A 248 -6.53 12.78 13.26
C GLY A 248 -6.72 11.28 13.21
N ILE A 249 -6.96 10.63 14.36
CA ILE A 249 -7.25 9.19 14.45
C ILE A 249 -8.47 8.83 13.60
N ARG A 250 -9.54 9.65 13.63
CA ARG A 250 -10.75 9.41 12.84
C ARG A 250 -10.44 9.43 11.35
N GLU A 251 -9.67 10.40 10.89
CA GLU A 251 -9.28 10.51 9.48
C GLU A 251 -8.35 9.37 9.03
N ILE A 252 -7.32 9.03 9.81
CA ILE A 252 -6.40 7.92 9.51
C ILE A 252 -7.16 6.59 9.43
N ALA A 253 -8.15 6.40 10.30
CA ALA A 253 -8.97 5.20 10.36
C ALA A 253 -9.95 5.06 9.17
N LEU A 254 -10.19 6.12 8.38
CA LEU A 254 -11.03 6.03 7.20
C LEU A 254 -10.41 5.06 6.18
N PRO A 255 -11.25 4.25 5.50
CA PRO A 255 -10.78 3.41 4.43
C PRO A 255 -10.20 4.28 3.32
N TYR A 256 -9.05 3.84 2.77
CA TYR A 256 -8.45 4.49 1.62
C TYR A 256 -9.48 4.61 0.49
N THR A 257 -9.82 5.85 0.14
CA THR A 257 -10.58 6.15 -1.07
C THR A 257 -9.61 6.78 -2.06
N PRO A 258 -9.39 6.19 -3.25
CA PRO A 258 -8.55 6.79 -4.26
C PRO A 258 -9.30 8.00 -4.84
N ARG A 259 -9.26 9.13 -4.13
CA ARG A 259 -9.92 10.38 -4.57
C ARG A 259 -8.98 11.28 -5.36
N GLU A 260 -7.67 11.02 -5.38
CA GLU A 260 -6.68 12.01 -5.84
C GLU A 260 -5.51 11.46 -6.67
N ILE A 261 -5.56 10.23 -7.17
CA ILE A 261 -4.50 9.72 -8.06
C ILE A 261 -5.14 9.24 -9.36
N PRO A 262 -4.83 9.85 -10.53
CA PRO A 262 -5.33 9.36 -11.80
C PRO A 262 -4.86 7.91 -12.03
N PRO A 263 -5.69 7.06 -12.66
CA PRO A 263 -5.26 5.72 -13.02
C PRO A 263 -4.03 5.82 -13.92
N ILE A 264 -2.94 5.16 -13.53
CA ILE A 264 -1.81 4.95 -14.46
C ILE A 264 -2.36 4.11 -15.60
N GLY A 265 -2.40 4.71 -16.79
CA GLY A 265 -2.69 4.01 -18.04
C GLY A 265 -1.73 2.83 -18.18
N ILE A 266 -2.31 1.64 -18.34
CA ILE A 266 -1.60 0.45 -18.80
C ILE A 266 -1.52 0.54 -20.31
#